data_AF-A0A7X7URG4-F1
#
_entry.id   AF-A0A7X7URG4-F1
#
_cell.length_a   1.000
_cell.length_b   1.000
_cell.length_c   1.000
_cell.angle_alpha   90.00
_cell.angle_beta   90.00
_cell.angle_gamma   90.00
#
_symmetry.space_group_name_H-M   'P 1'
#
loop_
_entity.id
_entity.type
_entity.pdbx_description
1 polymer ?
#
loop_
_entity_poly.entity_id
_entity_poly.type
_entity_poly.pdbx_seq_one_letter_code
_entity_poly.pdbx_strand_id
1 'polypeptide(L)'
;MVKRVRRASMVMLVFTAITAIWGGAGLMYDPSGDYMMMSLQFLRHSPFISYFIPGLILFIVNGLLNLVAFVLVLTKHRYYPYAMVVQGMVLATWLSVQIIMVKVFFVPMHLPYYIIALLLVTFGSLIIRSGQK
;
A
#
# COMPACT_ATOMS: atom_id res chain seq x y z
N MET A 1 14.14 -1.20 21.48
CA MET A 1 12.89 -0.77 20.82
C MET A 1 13.02 -0.69 19.29
N VAL A 2 13.91 0.14 18.75
CA VAL A 2 14.07 0.39 17.29
C VAL A 2 14.26 -0.88 16.45
N LYS A 3 15.04 -1.87 16.91
CA LYS A 3 15.21 -3.15 16.19
C LYS A 3 13.91 -3.92 15.98
N ARG A 4 12.97 -3.90 16.95
CA ARG A 4 11.67 -4.59 16.85
C ARG A 4 10.75 -3.85 15.88
N VAL A 5 10.68 -2.52 16.03
CA VAL A 5 9.92 -1.62 15.14
C VAL A 5 10.35 -1.80 13.69
N ARG A 6 11.67 -1.84 13.43
CA ARG A 6 12.21 -2.03 12.09
C ARG A 6 11.81 -3.37 11.50
N ARG A 7 11.92 -4.47 12.26
CA ARG A 7 11.51 -5.82 11.81
C ARG A 7 10.03 -5.87 11.49
N ALA A 8 9.17 -5.33 12.35
CA ALA A 8 7.74 -5.26 12.10
C ALA A 8 7.42 -4.46 10.81
N SER A 9 8.08 -3.31 10.63
CA SER A 9 7.90 -2.47 9.44
C SER A 9 8.34 -3.17 8.16
N MET A 10 9.43 -3.94 8.19
CA MET A 10 9.86 -4.73 7.03
C MET A 10 8.80 -5.76 6.62
N VAL A 11 8.20 -6.46 7.59
CA VAL A 11 7.13 -7.43 7.32
C VAL A 11 5.92 -6.74 6.70
N MET A 12 5.52 -5.58 7.25
CA MET A 12 4.39 -4.80 6.72
C MET A 12 4.66 -4.33 5.28
N LEU A 13 5.82 -3.72 5.01
CA LEU A 13 6.18 -3.21 3.69
C LEU A 13 6.25 -4.32 2.64
N VAL A 14 6.89 -5.45 2.96
CA VAL A 14 6.99 -6.56 1.99
C VAL A 14 5.64 -7.24 1.77
N PHE A 15 4.83 -7.38 2.82
CA PHE A 15 3.47 -7.91 2.71
C PHE A 15 2.61 -7.03 1.79
N THR A 16 2.58 -5.71 2.04
CA THR A 16 1.85 -4.76 1.19
C THR A 16 2.38 -4.74 -0.24
N ALA A 17 3.70 -4.80 -0.42
CA ALA A 17 4.30 -4.84 -1.74
C ALA A 17 3.84 -6.08 -2.53
N ILE A 18 3.91 -7.28 -1.93
CA ILE A 18 3.53 -8.52 -2.60
C ILE A 18 2.04 -8.50 -2.98
N THR A 19 1.16 -8.13 -2.06
CA THR A 19 -0.29 -8.14 -2.32
C THR A 19 -0.70 -7.07 -3.34
N ALA A 20 -0.07 -5.89 -3.31
CA ALA A 20 -0.33 -4.83 -4.29
C ALA A 20 0.26 -5.13 -5.67
N ILE A 21 1.44 -5.76 -5.76
CA ILE A 21 2.01 -6.24 -7.03
C ILE A 21 1.09 -7.31 -7.63
N TRP A 22 0.68 -8.30 -6.84
CA TRP A 22 -0.19 -9.38 -7.32
C TRP A 22 -1.57 -8.84 -7.75
N GLY A 23 -2.22 -8.04 -6.91
CA GLY A 23 -3.51 -7.44 -7.23
C GLY A 23 -3.44 -6.47 -8.41
N GLY A 24 -2.41 -5.62 -8.45
CA GLY A 24 -2.19 -4.68 -9.55
C GLY A 24 -1.92 -5.37 -10.88
N ALA A 25 -1.06 -6.40 -10.88
CA ALA A 25 -0.79 -7.21 -12.05
C ALA A 25 -2.04 -7.97 -12.53
N GLY A 26 -2.85 -8.50 -11.62
CA GLY A 26 -4.12 -9.15 -11.95
C GLY A 26 -5.10 -8.21 -12.66
N LEU A 27 -5.27 -6.98 -12.15
CA LEU A 27 -6.09 -5.93 -12.78
C LEU A 27 -5.54 -5.48 -14.14
N MET A 28 -4.21 -5.49 -14.32
CA MET A 28 -3.59 -5.12 -15.60
C MET A 28 -3.67 -6.24 -16.63
N TYR A 29 -3.55 -7.50 -16.18
CA TYR A 29 -3.63 -8.69 -17.02
C TYR A 29 -5.02 -8.85 -17.62
N ASP A 30 -6.07 -8.65 -16.81
CA ASP A 30 -7.45 -8.64 -17.26
C ASP A 30 -8.19 -7.40 -16.73
N PRO A 31 -8.16 -6.29 -17.50
CA PRO A 31 -8.80 -5.04 -17.12
C PRO A 31 -10.33 -5.07 -17.05
N SER A 32 -10.97 -6.17 -17.50
CA SER A 32 -12.41 -6.37 -17.32
C SER A 32 -12.76 -6.65 -15.85
N GLY A 33 -11.80 -7.23 -15.10
CA GLY A 33 -11.97 -7.67 -13.72
C GLY A 33 -12.39 -9.14 -13.59
N ASP A 34 -12.69 -9.84 -14.68
CA ASP A 34 -13.19 -11.22 -14.66
C ASP A 34 -12.19 -12.18 -13.99
N TYR A 35 -10.89 -12.05 -14.29
CA TYR A 35 -9.82 -12.82 -13.65
C TYR A 35 -9.84 -12.72 -12.12
N MET A 36 -10.20 -11.56 -11.57
CA MET A 36 -10.28 -11.33 -10.13
C MET A 36 -11.72 -11.41 -9.59
N MET A 37 -12.67 -11.91 -10.40
CA MET A 37 -14.09 -12.03 -10.05
C MET A 37 -14.70 -10.67 -9.63
N MET A 38 -14.27 -9.59 -10.27
CA MET A 38 -14.71 -8.22 -10.00
C MET A 38 -15.56 -7.68 -11.15
N SER A 39 -16.77 -7.22 -10.83
CA SER A 39 -17.63 -6.57 -11.82
C SER A 39 -17.18 -5.15 -12.13
N LEU A 40 -17.21 -4.73 -13.39
CA LEU A 40 -17.03 -3.32 -13.80
C LEU A 40 -18.03 -2.36 -13.12
N GLN A 41 -19.13 -2.86 -12.55
CA GLN A 41 -20.09 -2.02 -11.81
C GLN A 41 -19.44 -1.26 -10.63
N PHE A 42 -18.37 -1.80 -10.04
CA PHE A 42 -17.61 -1.08 -9.01
C PHE A 42 -16.98 0.22 -9.51
N LEU A 43 -16.75 0.34 -10.82
CA LEU A 43 -16.18 1.54 -11.43
C LEU A 43 -17.23 2.56 -11.88
N ARG A 44 -18.54 2.27 -11.72
CA ARG A 44 -19.64 3.13 -12.20
C ARG A 44 -19.61 4.56 -11.64
N HIS A 45 -18.99 4.76 -10.48
CA HIS A 45 -18.84 6.07 -9.83
C HIS A 45 -17.40 6.60 -9.88
N SER A 46 -16.54 5.93 -10.63
CA SER A 46 -15.15 6.29 -10.82
C SER A 46 -14.94 6.94 -12.19
N PRO A 47 -13.83 7.67 -12.41
CA PRO A 47 -13.47 8.16 -13.74
C PRO A 47 -12.92 7.06 -14.66
N PHE A 48 -12.82 5.81 -14.19
CA PHE A 48 -12.21 4.70 -14.91
C PHE A 48 -13.27 3.85 -15.61
N ILE A 49 -12.99 3.48 -16.86
CA ILE A 49 -13.83 2.56 -17.65
C ILE A 49 -13.38 1.10 -17.56
N SER A 50 -12.16 0.88 -17.04
CA SER A 50 -11.54 -0.43 -16.87
C SER A 50 -10.58 -0.42 -15.69
N TYR A 51 -10.18 -1.60 -15.24
CA TYR A 51 -9.29 -1.77 -14.10
C TYR A 51 -7.81 -1.53 -14.40
N PHE A 52 -7.42 -1.27 -15.65
CA PHE A 52 -6.02 -1.14 -16.04
C PHE A 52 -5.30 0.00 -15.29
N ILE A 53 -5.88 1.21 -15.30
CA ILE A 53 -5.27 2.37 -14.63
C ILE A 53 -5.23 2.19 -13.11
N PRO A 54 -6.33 1.79 -12.43
CA PRO A 54 -6.26 1.41 -11.02
C PRO A 54 -5.19 0.36 -10.72
N GLY A 55 -5.10 -0.68 -11.57
CA GLY A 55 -4.12 -1.76 -11.45
C GLY A 55 -2.69 -1.27 -11.56
N LEU A 56 -2.42 -0.39 -12.53
CA LEU A 56 -1.09 0.21 -12.71
C LEU A 56 -0.67 1.07 -11.51
N ILE A 57 -1.58 1.89 -10.98
CA ILE A 57 -1.31 2.70 -9.79
C ILE A 57 -1.07 1.78 -8.58
N LEU A 58 -1.90 0.76 -8.38
CA LEU A 58 -1.73 -0.23 -7.32
C LEU A 58 -0.37 -0.94 -7.42
N PHE A 59 -0.01 -1.40 -8.61
CA PHE A 59 1.24 -2.11 -8.89
C PHE A 59 2.48 -1.24 -8.62
N ILE A 60 2.51 -0.01 -9.14
CA ILE A 60 3.68 0.86 -9.02
C ILE A 60 3.73 1.50 -7.63
N VAL A 61 2.67 2.22 -7.26
CA VAL A 61 2.67 3.10 -6.10
C VAL A 61 2.57 2.32 -4.80
N ASN A 62 1.70 1.32 -4.72
CA ASN A 62 1.56 0.50 -3.52
C ASN A 62 2.38 -0.79 -3.58
N GLY A 63 2.77 -1.26 -4.77
CA GLY A 63 3.63 -2.42 -4.93
C GLY A 63 5.12 -2.06 -4.91
N LEU A 64 5.62 -1.51 -6.02
CA LEU A 64 7.05 -1.25 -6.20
C LEU A 64 7.61 -0.24 -5.20
N LEU A 65 6.90 0.84 -4.87
CA LEU A 65 7.44 1.82 -3.91
C LEU A 65 7.46 1.27 -2.46
N ASN A 66 6.55 0.37 -2.09
CA ASN A 66 6.66 -0.35 -0.81
C ASN A 66 7.87 -1.30 -0.81
N LEU A 67 8.17 -1.94 -1.94
CA LEU A 67 9.39 -2.76 -2.07
C LEU A 67 10.66 -1.92 -1.96
N VAL A 68 10.69 -0.73 -2.57
CA VAL A 68 11.80 0.22 -2.41
C VAL A 68 11.95 0.65 -0.95
N ALA A 69 10.84 1.00 -0.28
CA ALA A 69 10.87 1.34 1.14
C ALA A 69 11.37 0.17 1.99
N PHE A 70 10.97 -1.06 1.69
CA PHE A 70 11.49 -2.26 2.34
C PHE A 70 13.01 -2.37 2.18
N VAL A 71 13.55 -2.19 0.97
CA VAL A 71 15.00 -2.21 0.71
C VAL A 71 15.72 -1.12 1.50
N LEU A 72 15.16 0.09 1.60
CA LEU A 72 15.74 1.16 2.41
C LEU A 72 15.79 0.79 3.89
N VAL A 73 14.74 0.15 4.41
CA VAL A 73 14.69 -0.32 5.81
C VAL A 73 15.69 -1.46 6.04
N LEU A 74 15.80 -2.39 5.09
CA LEU A 74 16.71 -3.54 5.14
C LEU A 74 18.18 -3.10 5.16
N THR A 75 18.53 -2.17 4.28
CA THR A 75 19.88 -1.59 4.15
C THR A 75 20.20 -0.55 5.23
N LYS A 76 19.21 -0.17 6.04
CA LYS A 76 19.29 0.91 7.04
C LYS A 76 19.74 2.24 6.41
N HIS A 77 19.25 2.53 5.22
CA HIS A 77 19.55 3.78 4.55
C HIS A 77 19.04 4.97 5.35
N ARG A 78 19.79 6.09 5.42
CA ARG A 78 19.45 7.28 6.25
C ARG A 78 18.03 7.86 6.08
N TYR A 79 17.35 7.52 4.99
CA TYR A 79 15.99 7.97 4.69
C TYR A 79 14.89 6.93 4.93
N TYR A 80 15.21 5.72 5.40
CA TYR A 80 14.21 4.67 5.62
C TYR A 80 13.05 5.09 6.55
N PRO A 81 13.24 5.90 7.61
CA PRO A 81 12.13 6.31 8.47
C PRO A 81 11.13 7.19 7.72
N TYR A 82 11.61 8.05 6.82
CA TYR A 82 10.76 8.90 5.98
C TYR A 82 10.03 8.07 4.93
N ALA A 83 10.71 7.09 4.31
CA ALA A 83 10.08 6.18 3.36
C ALA A 83 8.91 5.41 4.01
N MET A 84 9.06 4.96 5.26
CA MET A 84 7.97 4.34 6.03
C MET A 84 6.77 5.28 6.20
N VAL A 85 7.02 6.54 6.61
CA VAL A 85 5.94 7.53 6.79
C VAL A 85 5.22 7.79 5.47
N VAL A 86 5.97 8.03 4.40
CA VAL A 86 5.41 8.30 3.07
C VAL A 86 4.57 7.13 2.59
N GLN A 87 5.07 5.89 2.69
CA GLN A 87 4.30 4.72 2.25
C GLN A 87 3.04 4.48 3.09
N GLY A 88 3.09 4.74 4.40
CA GLY A 88 1.89 4.69 5.24
C GLY A 88 0.84 5.73 4.82
N MET A 89 1.24 6.96 4.51
CA MET A 89 0.33 7.99 4.00
C MET A 89 -0.25 7.63 2.64
N VAL A 90 0.61 7.19 1.71
CA VAL A 90 0.21 6.76 0.36
C VAL A 90 -0.80 5.61 0.42
N LEU A 91 -0.55 4.60 1.25
CA LEU A 91 -1.47 3.48 1.43
C LEU A 91 -2.83 3.93 1.99
N ALA A 92 -2.84 4.81 2.99
CA ALA A 92 -4.08 5.37 3.54
C ALA A 92 -4.84 6.20 2.51
N THR A 93 -4.15 7.03 1.73
CA THR A 93 -4.76 7.82 0.65
C THR A 93 -5.34 6.92 -0.43
N TRP A 94 -4.60 5.89 -0.86
CA TRP A 94 -5.06 4.92 -1.85
C TRP A 94 -6.36 4.25 -1.40
N LEU A 95 -6.40 3.69 -0.18
CA LEU A 95 -7.59 3.02 0.35
C LEU A 95 -8.79 3.98 0.41
N SER A 96 -8.58 5.21 0.89
CA SER A 96 -9.65 6.20 1.00
C SER A 96 -10.22 6.56 -0.37
N VAL A 97 -9.36 6.82 -1.35
CA VAL A 97 -9.78 7.13 -2.72
C VAL A 97 -10.52 5.94 -3.33
N GLN A 98 -9.99 4.72 -3.16
CA GLN A 98 -10.62 3.49 -3.64
C GLN A 98 -12.02 3.30 -3.05
N ILE A 99 -12.18 3.44 -1.73
CA ILE A 99 -13.47 3.29 -1.05
C ILE A 99 -14.46 4.37 -1.53
N ILE A 100 -14.02 5.62 -1.70
CA ILE A 100 -14.87 6.70 -2.19
C ILE A 100 -15.35 6.43 -3.62
N MET A 101 -14.46 5.94 -4.49
CA MET A 101 -14.79 5.63 -5.89
C MET A 101 -15.70 4.42 -6.03
N VAL A 102 -15.40 3.34 -5.30
CA VAL A 102 -16.14 2.06 -5.39
C VAL A 102 -17.41 2.07 -4.52
N LYS A 103 -17.47 2.93 -3.50
CA LYS A 103 -18.53 3.02 -2.48
C LYS A 103 -18.77 1.71 -1.71
N VAL A 104 -17.76 0.86 -1.63
CA VAL A 104 -17.81 -0.40 -0.86
C VAL A 104 -16.70 -0.39 0.17
N PHE A 105 -17.06 -0.67 1.42
CA PHE A 105 -16.12 -0.91 2.50
C PHE A 105 -16.21 -2.37 2.95
N PHE A 106 -15.18 -3.14 2.62
CA PHE A 106 -15.08 -4.55 3.01
C PHE A 106 -14.03 -4.70 4.12
N VAL A 107 -14.49 -4.89 5.36
CA VAL A 107 -13.65 -4.91 6.57
C VAL A 107 -12.41 -5.81 6.44
N PRO A 108 -12.51 -7.08 5.96
CA PRO A 108 -11.35 -7.96 5.89
C PRO A 108 -10.24 -7.47 4.96
N MET A 109 -10.58 -6.70 3.92
CA MET A 109 -9.58 -6.15 2.99
C MET A 109 -9.12 -4.74 3.36
N HIS A 110 -9.96 -3.92 3.99
CA HIS A 110 -9.61 -2.50 4.20
C HIS A 110 -9.01 -2.26 5.59
N LEU A 111 -9.59 -2.84 6.65
CA LEU A 111 -9.16 -2.56 8.02
C LEU A 111 -7.70 -2.98 8.28
N PRO A 112 -7.22 -4.17 7.85
CA PRO A 112 -5.83 -4.55 8.06
C PRO A 112 -4.84 -3.59 7.39
N TYR A 113 -5.14 -3.10 6.18
CA TYR A 113 -4.24 -2.19 5.47
C TYR A 113 -4.26 -0.77 6.04
N TYR A 114 -5.39 -0.29 6.57
CA TYR A 114 -5.40 0.95 7.35
C TYR A 114 -4.58 0.84 8.65
N ILE A 115 -4.62 -0.32 9.32
CA ILE A 115 -3.77 -0.57 10.49
C ILE A 115 -2.30 -0.56 10.08
N ILE A 116 -1.93 -1.22 8.97
CA ILE A 116 -0.57 -1.17 8.43
C ILE A 116 -0.15 0.27 8.12
N ALA A 117 -0.99 1.03 7.44
CA ALA A 117 -0.73 2.42 7.10
C ALA A 117 -0.44 3.26 8.36
N LEU A 118 -1.30 3.15 9.38
CA LEU A 118 -1.15 3.85 10.65
C LEU A 118 0.14 3.45 11.39
N LEU A 119 0.45 2.15 11.43
CA LEU A 119 1.64 1.65 12.09
C LEU A 119 2.91 2.11 11.37
N LEU A 120 2.95 2.11 10.03
CA LEU A 120 4.09 2.62 9.26
C LEU A 120 4.34 4.11 9.53
N VAL A 121 3.29 4.94 9.53
CA VAL A 121 3.39 6.37 9.88
C VAL A 121 3.90 6.55 11.30
N THR A 122 3.34 5.82 12.26
CA THR A 122 3.70 5.94 13.68
C THR A 122 5.14 5.49 13.91
N PHE A 123 5.52 4.33 13.40
CA PHE A 123 6.87 3.77 13.55
C PHE A 123 7.93 4.64 12.89
N GLY A 124 7.68 5.11 11.67
CA GLY A 124 8.60 6.01 10.97
C GLY A 124 8.77 7.32 11.74
N SER A 125 7.68 7.92 12.22
CA SER A 125 7.70 9.16 13.01
C SER A 125 8.45 9.01 14.34
N LEU A 126 8.27 7.89 15.04
CA LEU A 126 8.98 7.60 16.29
C LEU A 126 10.49 7.47 16.07
N ILE A 127 10.91 6.83 14.98
CA ILE A 127 12.32 6.68 14.65
C ILE A 127 12.93 8.05 14.31
N ILE A 128 12.24 8.87 13.50
CA ILE A 128 12.67 10.24 13.16
C ILE A 128 12.87 11.06 14.45
N ARG A 129 11.90 11.05 15.36
CA ARG A 129 11.97 11.81 16.62
C ARG A 129 13.07 11.31 17.55
N SER A 130 13.41 10.02 17.50
CA SER A 130 14.47 9.44 18.34
C SER A 130 15.89 9.78 17.89
N GLY A 131 16.07 10.41 16.72
CA GLY A 131 17.37 10.69 16.12
C GLY A 131 18.15 9.45 15.67
N GLN A 132 17.59 8.23 15.85
CA GLN A 132 18.22 6.98 15.47
C GLN A 132 17.97 6.70 13.98
N LYS A 133 18.84 7.23 13.12
CA LYS A 133 18.82 6.97 11.68
C LYS A 133 19.47 5.64 11.32
#